data_AF-A0A5C7JFM8-F1
#
_entry.id   AF-A0A5C7JFM8-F1
#
_cell.length_a   1.000
_cell.length_b   1.000
_cell.length_c   1.000
_cell.angle_alpha   90.00
_cell.angle_beta   90.00
_cell.angle_gamma   90.00
#
_symmetry.space_group_name_H-M   'P 1'
#
loop_
_entity.id
_entity.type
_entity.pdbx_description
1 polymer ?
#
loop_
_entity_poly.entity_id
_entity_poly.type
_entity_poly.pdbx_seq_one_letter_code
_entity_poly.pdbx_strand_id
1 'polypeptide(L)'
;MSEIVNVNLDNLVKALMTIKGATPATFEAITDVKMNKTNNPYFGRVTKKQKSNVFINFNYANAVNKQLTKEGKEADFVPQPRKWGVKVPGTPLVLHEGAYYLEARFLNNEPKVEYLVDGAVTDKAVLETYLPAKKEVKSQGTDQEIIIRTFKIEGMQSITFGGKTYVRTDI
;
A
#
# COMPACT_ATOMS: atom_id res chain seq x y z
N MET A 1 1.85 -19.65 -14.73
CA MET A 1 0.90 -19.40 -13.62
C MET A 1 1.69 -19.49 -12.32
N SER A 2 1.49 -18.58 -11.38
CA SER A 2 2.11 -18.66 -10.05
C SER A 2 1.47 -19.77 -9.22
N GLU A 3 2.26 -20.40 -8.35
CA GLU A 3 1.79 -21.39 -7.37
C GLU A 3 0.84 -20.72 -6.38
N ILE A 4 -0.35 -21.27 -6.15
CA ILE A 4 -1.29 -20.75 -5.14
C ILE A 4 -0.97 -21.40 -3.79
N VAL A 5 -0.80 -20.57 -2.77
CA VAL A 5 -0.56 -20.99 -1.38
C VAL A 5 -1.62 -20.36 -0.48
N ASN A 6 -2.49 -21.20 0.08
CA ASN A 6 -3.49 -20.76 1.04
C ASN A 6 -2.85 -20.55 2.42
N VAL A 7 -3.06 -19.39 3.01
CA VAL A 7 -2.45 -18.99 4.28
C VAL A 7 -3.45 -18.29 5.18
N ASN A 8 -3.14 -18.27 6.48
CA ASN A 8 -3.76 -17.35 7.43
C ASN A 8 -2.91 -16.08 7.59
N LEU A 9 -3.33 -15.14 8.44
CA LEU A 9 -2.63 -13.89 8.70
C LEU A 9 -1.16 -14.11 9.10
N ASP A 10 -0.93 -14.97 10.09
CA ASP A 10 0.40 -15.20 10.66
C ASP A 10 1.36 -15.80 9.63
N ASN A 11 0.89 -16.76 8.84
CA ASN A 11 1.71 -17.40 7.81
C ASN A 11 2.00 -16.44 6.66
N LEU A 12 1.07 -15.52 6.33
CA LEU A 12 1.35 -14.45 5.37
C LEU A 12 2.43 -13.50 5.89
N VAL A 13 2.33 -13.07 7.14
CA VAL A 13 3.34 -12.20 7.78
C VAL A 13 4.71 -12.88 7.79
N LYS A 14 4.78 -14.16 8.19
CA LYS A 14 6.02 -14.96 8.16
C LYS A 14 6.61 -15.02 6.77
N ALA A 15 5.79 -15.27 5.74
CA ALA A 15 6.24 -15.31 4.35
C ALA A 15 6.84 -13.95 3.92
N LEU A 16 6.21 -12.83 4.26
CA LEU A 16 6.71 -11.49 3.97
C LEU A 16 8.02 -11.16 4.70
N MET A 17 8.22 -11.67 5.92
CA MET A 17 9.48 -11.52 6.66
C MET A 17 10.66 -12.24 6.01
N THR A 18 10.41 -13.26 5.18
CA THR A 18 11.48 -13.98 4.47
C THR A 18 12.08 -13.18 3.31
N ILE A 19 11.36 -12.17 2.81
CA ILE A 19 11.76 -11.40 1.62
C ILE A 19 13.06 -10.66 1.89
N LYS A 20 14.06 -10.88 1.02
CA LYS A 20 15.34 -10.18 1.06
C LYS A 20 15.46 -9.25 -0.15
N GLY A 21 15.73 -7.98 0.11
CA GLY A 21 15.87 -6.97 -0.92
C GLY A 21 14.56 -6.58 -1.62
N ALA A 22 14.68 -5.62 -2.54
CA ALA A 22 13.54 -5.08 -3.27
C ALA A 22 12.91 -6.15 -4.17
N THR A 23 11.63 -6.42 -3.96
CA THR A 23 10.89 -7.49 -4.66
C THR A 23 9.66 -6.93 -5.35
N PRO A 24 9.41 -7.23 -6.63
CA PRO A 24 8.15 -6.91 -7.28
C PRO A 24 7.03 -7.76 -6.68
N ALA A 25 5.89 -7.15 -6.42
CA ALA A 25 4.72 -7.83 -5.89
C ALA A 25 3.42 -7.27 -6.49
N THR A 26 2.40 -8.12 -6.51
CA THR A 26 1.03 -7.71 -6.85
C THR A 26 0.12 -8.11 -5.70
N PHE A 27 -0.59 -7.18 -5.08
CA PHE A 27 -1.51 -7.51 -3.99
C PHE A 27 -2.94 -7.08 -4.30
N GLU A 28 -3.88 -7.70 -3.63
CA GLU A 28 -5.27 -7.28 -3.52
C GLU A 28 -5.62 -7.09 -2.03
N ALA A 29 -6.19 -5.94 -1.67
CA ALA A 29 -6.58 -5.62 -0.31
C ALA A 29 -7.92 -4.88 -0.26
N ILE A 30 -8.67 -5.11 0.81
CA ILE A 30 -9.88 -4.37 1.17
C ILE A 30 -9.53 -3.47 2.36
N THR A 31 -9.81 -2.19 2.23
CA THR A 31 -9.49 -1.18 3.27
C THR A 31 -10.64 -0.23 3.48
N ASP A 32 -10.84 0.20 4.73
CA ASP A 32 -11.79 1.26 5.04
C ASP A 32 -11.42 2.57 4.34
N VAL A 33 -12.42 3.25 3.81
CA VAL A 33 -12.24 4.55 3.14
C VAL A 33 -12.40 5.66 4.18
N LYS A 34 -11.39 6.50 4.29
CA LYS A 34 -11.49 7.73 5.09
C LYS A 34 -12.50 8.67 4.44
N MET A 35 -13.51 9.07 5.20
CA MET A 35 -14.55 10.00 4.76
C MET A 35 -14.74 11.14 5.76
N ASN A 36 -15.30 12.25 5.27
CA ASN A 36 -15.77 13.35 6.11
C ASN A 36 -16.96 12.87 6.97
N LYS A 37 -17.04 13.32 8.23
CA LYS A 37 -18.07 12.88 9.18
C LYS A 37 -19.40 13.62 9.01
N THR A 38 -19.33 14.94 8.83
CA THR A 38 -20.48 15.83 8.86
C THR A 38 -21.44 15.52 7.71
N ASN A 39 -22.72 15.26 8.04
CA ASN A 39 -23.79 14.99 7.08
C ASN A 39 -23.48 13.89 6.04
N ASN A 40 -22.66 12.89 6.41
CA ASN A 40 -22.26 11.83 5.50
C ASN A 40 -22.98 10.50 5.83
N PRO A 41 -23.94 10.05 4.99
CA PRO A 41 -24.67 8.80 5.21
C PRO A 41 -23.81 7.54 5.01
N TYR A 42 -22.63 7.68 4.42
CA TYR A 42 -21.69 6.59 4.12
C TYR A 42 -20.57 6.46 5.14
N PHE A 43 -20.54 7.32 6.17
CA PHE A 43 -19.45 7.33 7.14
C PHE A 43 -19.32 5.97 7.86
N GLY A 44 -18.13 5.35 7.74
CA GLY A 44 -17.84 4.04 8.34
C GLY A 44 -18.42 2.82 7.60
N ARG A 45 -19.06 3.03 6.44
CA ARG A 45 -19.73 1.97 5.65
C ARG A 45 -19.03 1.65 4.34
N VAL A 46 -18.02 2.45 3.97
CA VAL A 46 -17.32 2.34 2.70
C VAL A 46 -16.01 1.60 2.85
N THR A 47 -15.87 0.51 2.11
CA THR A 47 -14.59 -0.15 1.89
C THR A 47 -14.15 0.03 0.45
N LYS A 48 -12.84 -0.12 0.23
CA LYS A 48 -12.22 -0.06 -1.08
C LYS A 48 -11.45 -1.34 -1.33
N LYS A 49 -11.82 -2.06 -2.37
CA LYS A 49 -11.04 -3.17 -2.91
C LYS A 49 -10.03 -2.62 -3.91
N GLN A 50 -8.76 -2.89 -3.69
CA GLN A 50 -7.68 -2.37 -4.51
C GLN A 50 -6.71 -3.49 -4.90
N LYS A 51 -6.44 -3.61 -6.21
CA LYS A 51 -5.35 -4.43 -6.76
C LYS A 51 -4.22 -3.55 -7.28
N SER A 52 -2.98 -3.83 -6.91
CA SER A 52 -1.85 -2.95 -7.23
C SER A 52 -0.57 -3.73 -7.52
N ASN A 53 0.24 -3.22 -8.46
CA ASN A 53 1.59 -3.67 -8.71
C ASN A 53 2.56 -2.72 -8.01
N VAL A 54 3.49 -3.29 -7.24
CA VAL A 54 4.34 -2.54 -6.32
C VAL A 54 5.74 -3.15 -6.23
N PHE A 55 6.67 -2.37 -5.68
CA PHE A 55 7.89 -2.90 -5.07
C PHE A 55 7.76 -2.90 -3.56
N ILE A 56 8.18 -3.98 -2.92
CA ILE A 56 8.23 -4.15 -1.47
C ILE A 56 9.67 -4.36 -1.02
N ASN A 57 9.96 -4.05 0.26
CA ASN A 57 11.29 -4.14 0.86
C ASN A 57 12.39 -3.37 0.09
N PHE A 58 12.02 -2.21 -0.46
CA PHE A 58 12.92 -1.31 -1.18
C PHE A 58 13.50 -0.24 -0.24
N ASN A 59 14.59 0.39 -0.64
CA ASN A 59 15.14 1.57 0.05
C ASN A 59 14.54 2.85 -0.55
N TYR A 60 13.81 3.61 0.26
CA TYR A 60 13.13 4.84 -0.19
C TYR A 60 14.10 5.94 -0.63
N ALA A 61 15.13 6.24 0.19
CA ALA A 61 16.11 7.26 -0.14
C ALA A 61 16.78 6.98 -1.49
N ASN A 62 17.22 5.72 -1.68
CA ASN A 62 17.82 5.28 -2.93
C ASN A 62 16.85 5.36 -4.11
N ALA A 63 15.55 5.10 -3.89
CA ALA A 63 14.55 5.22 -4.95
C ALA A 63 14.34 6.68 -5.39
N VAL A 64 14.28 7.62 -4.45
CA VAL A 64 14.16 9.07 -4.74
C VAL A 64 15.43 9.60 -5.38
N ASN A 65 16.60 9.30 -4.83
CA ASN A 65 17.88 9.76 -5.38
C ASN A 65 18.12 9.24 -6.81
N LYS A 66 17.78 7.97 -7.09
CA LYS A 66 17.82 7.45 -8.48
C LYS A 66 16.89 8.20 -9.41
N GLN A 67 15.72 8.61 -8.91
CA GLN A 67 14.76 9.39 -9.70
C GLN A 67 15.27 10.81 -9.96
N LEU A 68 15.85 11.48 -8.95
CA LEU A 68 16.49 12.79 -9.08
C LEU A 68 17.64 12.77 -10.10
N THR A 69 18.53 11.77 -10.01
CA THR A 69 19.60 11.59 -11.01
C THR A 69 19.05 11.41 -12.43
N LYS A 70 17.96 10.63 -12.58
CA LYS A 70 17.30 10.41 -13.88
C LYS A 70 16.70 11.70 -14.45
N GLU A 71 16.23 12.59 -13.57
CA GLU A 71 15.68 13.91 -13.91
C GLU A 71 16.76 14.99 -14.08
N GLY A 72 18.05 14.65 -13.93
CA GLY A 72 19.15 15.62 -14.04
C GLY A 72 19.25 16.58 -12.84
N LYS A 73 18.73 16.18 -11.68
CA LYS A 73 18.72 16.95 -10.43
C LYS A 73 19.75 16.42 -9.44
N GLU A 74 20.07 17.23 -8.44
CA GLU A 74 20.92 16.84 -7.32
C GLU A 74 20.25 15.70 -6.51
N ALA A 75 21.05 14.70 -6.12
CA ALA A 75 20.58 13.44 -5.52
C ALA A 75 21.03 13.32 -4.06
N ASP A 76 20.64 14.29 -3.24
CA ASP A 76 20.98 14.46 -1.82
C ASP A 76 19.79 14.18 -0.89
N PHE A 77 18.71 13.57 -1.38
CA PHE A 77 17.50 13.35 -0.62
C PHE A 77 17.74 12.45 0.59
N VAL A 78 17.37 12.97 1.77
CA VAL A 78 17.35 12.25 3.04
C VAL A 78 15.91 12.18 3.55
N PRO A 79 15.35 10.97 3.72
CA PRO A 79 13.98 10.81 4.20
C PRO A 79 13.87 11.23 5.66
N GLN A 80 12.78 11.93 5.98
CA GLN A 80 12.44 12.25 7.35
C GLN A 80 12.09 10.98 8.15
N PRO A 81 12.30 10.99 9.48
CA PRO A 81 11.85 9.90 10.34
C PRO A 81 10.35 9.63 10.19
N ARG A 82 9.95 8.37 10.36
CA ARG A 82 8.53 7.99 10.33
C ARG A 82 7.81 8.64 11.51
N LYS A 83 6.64 9.22 11.23
CA LYS A 83 5.77 9.82 12.27
C LYS A 83 4.96 8.77 13.04
N TRP A 84 4.80 7.57 12.48
CA TRP A 84 4.01 6.50 13.06
C TRP A 84 4.57 5.13 12.64
N GLY A 85 4.33 4.14 13.49
CA GLY A 85 4.80 2.77 13.31
C GLY A 85 6.32 2.62 13.36
N VAL A 86 6.78 1.37 13.47
CA VAL A 86 8.19 1.00 13.51
C VAL A 86 8.48 0.06 12.35
N LYS A 87 9.43 0.43 11.48
CA LYS A 87 9.87 -0.44 10.39
C LYS A 87 10.53 -1.68 10.98
N VAL A 88 10.08 -2.87 10.58
CA VAL A 88 10.72 -4.13 10.95
C VAL A 88 11.97 -4.28 10.08
N PRO A 89 13.19 -4.27 10.67
CA PRO A 89 14.44 -4.21 9.91
C PRO A 89 14.57 -5.32 8.87
N GLY A 90 14.98 -4.96 7.65
CA GLY A 90 15.25 -5.91 6.56
C GLY A 90 14.01 -6.55 5.92
N THR A 91 12.80 -6.14 6.30
CA THR A 91 11.53 -6.69 5.79
C THR A 91 10.67 -5.60 5.14
N PRO A 92 9.62 -5.95 4.36
CA PRO A 92 8.67 -4.97 3.87
C PRO A 92 7.68 -4.47 4.94
N LEU A 93 7.82 -4.87 6.21
CA LEU A 93 6.79 -4.68 7.23
C LEU A 93 7.02 -3.44 8.11
N VAL A 94 5.92 -2.81 8.52
CA VAL A 94 5.85 -1.80 9.57
C VAL A 94 4.92 -2.33 10.66
N LEU A 95 5.34 -2.27 11.92
CA LEU A 95 4.55 -2.63 13.09
C LEU A 95 3.95 -1.36 13.70
N HIS A 96 2.64 -1.36 13.95
CA HIS A 96 1.97 -0.27 14.64
C HIS A 96 0.80 -0.83 15.45
N GLU A 97 0.77 -0.55 16.76
CA GLU A 97 -0.32 -0.97 17.67
C GLU A 97 -0.66 -2.46 17.57
N GLY A 98 0.37 -3.32 17.50
CA GLY A 98 0.21 -4.77 17.41
C GLY A 98 -0.17 -5.29 16.02
N ALA A 99 -0.43 -4.43 15.04
CA ALA A 99 -0.76 -4.80 13.68
C ALA A 99 0.41 -4.60 12.70
N TYR A 100 0.53 -5.52 11.73
CA TYR A 100 1.50 -5.40 10.65
C TYR A 100 0.91 -4.72 9.42
N TYR A 101 1.73 -3.85 8.83
CA TYR A 101 1.45 -3.12 7.61
C TYR A 101 2.52 -3.43 6.56
N LEU A 102 2.10 -3.67 5.32
CA LEU A 102 2.96 -3.80 4.17
C LEU A 102 3.35 -2.40 3.65
N GLU A 103 4.62 -2.04 3.68
CA GLU A 103 5.15 -0.85 3.00
C GLU A 103 5.44 -1.18 1.54
N ALA A 104 4.82 -0.43 0.64
CA ALA A 104 4.88 -0.67 -0.79
C ALA A 104 5.14 0.63 -1.56
N ARG A 105 6.07 0.58 -2.51
CA ARG A 105 6.27 1.59 -3.54
C ARG A 105 5.36 1.27 -4.71
N PHE A 106 4.50 2.19 -5.08
CA PHE A 106 3.60 2.05 -6.22
C PHE A 106 4.39 2.26 -7.50
N LEU A 107 4.10 1.42 -8.50
CA LEU A 107 4.55 1.61 -9.86
C LEU A 107 3.66 2.64 -10.55
N ASN A 108 4.11 3.17 -11.68
CA ASN A 108 3.41 4.23 -12.43
C ASN A 108 2.10 3.76 -13.10
N ASN A 109 1.65 2.53 -12.85
CA ASN A 109 0.36 2.05 -13.32
C ASN A 109 -0.73 2.33 -12.30
N GLU A 110 -1.90 2.75 -12.79
CA GLU A 110 -3.04 2.96 -11.91
C GLU A 110 -3.48 1.65 -11.25
N PRO A 111 -3.74 1.65 -9.94
CA PRO A 111 -4.38 0.55 -9.25
C PRO A 111 -5.77 0.28 -9.84
N LYS A 112 -6.19 -1.00 -9.88
CA LYS A 112 -7.60 -1.32 -10.09
C LYS A 112 -8.33 -1.14 -8.77
N VAL A 113 -9.40 -0.34 -8.77
CA VAL A 113 -10.10 0.08 -7.56
C VAL A 113 -11.60 -0.09 -7.73
N GLU A 114 -12.24 -0.69 -6.72
CA GLU A 114 -13.69 -0.74 -6.57
C GLU A 114 -14.06 -0.19 -5.19
N TYR A 115 -15.11 0.63 -5.12
CA TYR A 115 -15.68 1.11 -3.87
C TYR A 115 -16.91 0.28 -3.53
N LEU A 116 -17.05 -0.10 -2.28
CA LEU A 116 -18.15 -0.92 -1.79
C LEU A 116 -18.82 -0.19 -0.62
N VAL A 117 -20.13 0.01 -0.70
CA VAL A 117 -20.96 0.46 0.41
C VAL A 117 -21.69 -0.77 0.94
N ASP A 118 -21.41 -1.15 2.20
CA ASP A 118 -21.97 -2.35 2.82
C ASP A 118 -21.82 -3.63 1.95
N GLY A 119 -20.70 -3.74 1.23
CA GLY A 119 -20.37 -4.86 0.34
C GLY A 119 -20.93 -4.76 -1.09
N ALA A 120 -21.77 -3.76 -1.41
CA ALA A 120 -22.28 -3.54 -2.75
C ALA A 120 -21.41 -2.54 -3.54
N VAL A 121 -21.02 -2.91 -4.77
CA VAL A 121 -20.22 -2.05 -5.65
C VAL A 121 -20.96 -0.73 -5.90
N THR A 122 -20.26 0.37 -5.68
CA THR A 122 -20.80 1.74 -5.79
C THR A 122 -19.85 2.61 -6.60
N ASP A 123 -20.40 3.48 -7.46
CA ASP A 123 -19.61 4.44 -8.22
C ASP A 123 -18.95 5.47 -7.27
N LYS A 124 -17.66 5.74 -7.50
CA LYS A 124 -16.91 6.77 -6.76
C LYS A 124 -17.60 8.14 -6.83
N ALA A 125 -18.26 8.47 -7.93
CA ALA A 125 -18.94 9.76 -8.12
C ALA A 125 -20.00 10.02 -7.02
N VAL A 126 -20.67 8.97 -6.53
CA VAL A 126 -21.66 9.04 -5.44
C VAL A 126 -21.01 9.41 -4.11
N LEU A 127 -19.73 9.05 -3.94
CA LEU A 127 -18.98 9.20 -2.69
C LEU A 127 -18.11 10.47 -2.68
N GLU A 128 -17.88 11.09 -3.84
CA GLU A 128 -16.82 12.08 -4.05
C GLU A 128 -16.93 13.31 -3.14
N THR A 129 -18.15 13.82 -2.93
CA THR A 129 -18.42 14.97 -2.04
C THR A 129 -18.15 14.66 -0.57
N TYR A 130 -18.13 13.38 -0.21
CA TYR A 130 -17.90 12.90 1.15
C TYR A 130 -16.45 12.47 1.38
N LEU A 131 -15.62 12.43 0.33
CA LEU A 131 -14.19 12.16 0.46
C LEU A 131 -13.45 13.41 0.93
N PRO A 132 -12.40 13.26 1.75
CA PRO A 132 -11.55 14.39 2.12
C PRO A 132 -10.84 14.95 0.89
N ALA A 133 -10.65 16.28 0.86
CA ALA A 133 -9.85 16.92 -0.18
C ALA A 133 -8.44 16.34 -0.21
N LYS A 134 -7.95 16.04 -1.43
CA LYS A 134 -6.56 15.60 -1.62
C LYS A 134 -5.64 16.75 -1.26
N LYS A 135 -4.62 16.46 -0.45
CA LYS A 135 -3.51 17.37 -0.20
C LYS A 135 -2.32 16.92 -1.03
N GLU A 136 -1.77 17.84 -1.82
CA GLU A 136 -0.47 17.60 -2.45
C GLU A 136 0.62 17.83 -1.42
N VAL A 137 1.52 16.85 -1.26
CA VAL A 137 2.70 16.97 -0.41
C VAL A 137 3.90 16.65 -1.28
N LYS A 138 4.51 17.67 -1.88
CA LYS A 138 5.72 17.50 -2.69
C LYS A 138 6.94 17.80 -1.85
N SER A 139 7.50 16.77 -1.22
CA SER A 139 8.71 16.87 -0.40
C SER A 139 9.95 16.22 -1.03
N GLN A 140 9.82 15.64 -2.23
CA GLN A 140 10.86 14.79 -2.83
C GLN A 140 11.77 15.53 -3.82
N GLY A 141 11.39 16.73 -4.28
CA GLY A 141 12.10 17.47 -5.33
C GLY A 141 12.00 16.86 -6.74
N THR A 142 11.38 15.69 -6.88
CA THR A 142 11.18 14.97 -8.14
C THR A 142 10.01 15.52 -8.96
N ASP A 143 10.11 15.47 -10.29
CA ASP A 143 9.01 15.71 -11.22
C ASP A 143 8.04 14.51 -11.22
N GLN A 144 8.60 13.30 -11.13
CA GLN A 144 7.85 12.05 -11.01
C GLN A 144 8.02 11.46 -9.62
N GLU A 145 6.99 11.60 -8.79
CA GLU A 145 7.05 11.22 -7.38
C GLU A 145 7.22 9.70 -7.17
N ILE A 146 8.06 9.33 -6.19
CA ILE A 146 8.08 7.98 -5.64
C ILE A 146 6.93 7.82 -4.64
N ILE A 147 5.83 7.24 -5.10
CA ILE A 147 4.63 7.03 -4.28
C ILE A 147 4.83 5.82 -3.35
N ILE A 148 4.77 6.06 -2.04
CA ILE A 148 4.84 5.01 -1.00
C ILE A 148 3.54 5.00 -0.21
N ARG A 149 3.04 3.79 0.06
CA ARG A 149 1.85 3.59 0.90
C ARG A 149 2.03 2.36 1.77
N THR A 150 1.33 2.35 2.89
CA THR A 150 1.27 1.25 3.84
C THR A 150 -0.13 0.64 3.85
N PHE A 151 -0.23 -0.69 3.80
CA PHE A 151 -1.50 -1.43 3.84
C PHE A 151 -1.54 -2.37 5.03
N LYS A 152 -2.58 -2.29 5.86
CA LYS A 152 -2.76 -3.25 6.96
C LYS A 152 -2.91 -4.65 6.38
N ILE A 153 -2.11 -5.61 6.84
CA ILE A 153 -2.07 -6.97 6.27
C ILE A 153 -3.37 -7.72 6.55
N GLU A 154 -4.05 -7.36 7.63
CA GLU A 154 -5.34 -7.95 8.02
C GLU A 154 -6.38 -7.90 6.88
N GLY A 155 -6.53 -6.74 6.21
CA GLY A 155 -7.44 -6.58 5.07
C GLY A 155 -6.88 -7.07 3.73
N MET A 156 -5.69 -7.67 3.69
CA MET A 156 -5.09 -8.20 2.47
C MET A 156 -5.76 -9.52 2.09
N GLN A 157 -6.29 -9.61 0.89
CA GLN A 157 -6.95 -10.80 0.35
C GLN A 157 -5.92 -11.73 -0.28
N SER A 158 -4.97 -11.17 -1.04
CA SER A 158 -3.88 -11.93 -1.64
C SER A 158 -2.66 -11.07 -1.93
N ILE A 159 -1.51 -11.71 -2.04
CA ILE A 159 -0.30 -11.09 -2.59
C ILE A 159 0.54 -12.12 -3.35
N THR A 160 1.02 -11.72 -4.52
CA THR A 160 1.93 -12.49 -5.36
C THR A 160 3.34 -11.91 -5.25
N PHE A 161 4.31 -12.74 -4.89
CA PHE A 161 5.74 -12.42 -4.94
C PHE A 161 6.56 -13.72 -5.02
N GLY A 162 7.77 -13.65 -5.59
CA GLY A 162 8.66 -14.83 -5.66
C GLY A 162 8.06 -16.03 -6.39
N GLY A 163 7.20 -15.80 -7.39
CA GLY A 163 6.53 -16.86 -8.15
C GLY A 163 5.34 -17.53 -7.44
N LYS A 164 5.00 -17.11 -6.23
CA LYS A 164 3.88 -17.65 -5.44
C LYS A 164 2.81 -16.60 -5.22
N THR A 165 1.55 -17.01 -5.24
CA THR A 165 0.38 -16.22 -4.85
C THR A 165 -0.12 -16.74 -3.51
N TYR A 166 0.05 -15.93 -2.47
CA TYR A 166 -0.48 -16.20 -1.14
C TYR A 166 -1.92 -15.68 -1.08
N VAL A 167 -2.87 -16.56 -0.77
CA VAL A 167 -4.30 -16.22 -0.64
C VAL A 167 -4.71 -16.39 0.82
N ARG A 168 -5.29 -15.35 1.40
CA ARG A 168 -5.79 -15.36 2.78
C ARG A 168 -7.12 -16.10 2.83
N THR A 169 -7.27 -16.98 3.82
CA THR A 169 -8.43 -17.90 3.94
C THR A 169 -9.25 -17.69 5.21
N ASP A 170 -8.82 -16.76 6.05
CA ASP A 170 -9.30 -16.46 7.41
C ASP A 170 -9.88 -15.04 7.48
N ILE A 171 -10.62 -14.61 6.46
CA ILE A 171 -11.15 -13.25 6.26
C ILE A 171 -12.59 -13.26 5.75
#